data_AF-A0A318EEM3-F1
#
_entry.id   AF-A0A318EEM3-F1
#
_cell.length_a   1.000
_cell.length_b   1.000
_cell.length_c   1.000
_cell.angle_alpha   90.00
_cell.angle_beta   90.00
_cell.angle_gamma   90.00
#
_symmetry.space_group_name_H-M   'P 1'
#
loop_
_entity.id
_entity.type
_entity.pdbx_description
1 polymer ?
#
loop_
_entity_poly.entity_id
_entity_poly.type
_entity_poly.pdbx_seq_one_letter_code
_entity_poly.pdbx_strand_id
1 'polypeptide(L)'
;MVAYCATKAFDMVFAEALWCELKPKGVDVLGLILGETDTPALRRLRYERGLARSLDEPVKGAETPQDVVNDAIAHLEKGPIRLANKTMRWGLRFLYPFSRNFVVGLMSKASEKIMGKD
;
A
#
# COMPACT_ATOMS: atom_id res chain seq x y z
N MET A 1 8.43 -4.16 -11.75
CA MET A 1 7.06 -3.68 -11.45
C MET A 1 5.95 -4.69 -11.77
N VAL A 2 5.91 -5.32 -12.96
CA VAL A 2 4.80 -6.20 -13.39
C VAL A 2 4.50 -7.33 -12.40
N ALA A 3 5.50 -8.15 -12.05
CA ALA A 3 5.32 -9.27 -11.13
C ALA A 3 4.83 -8.81 -9.76
N TYR A 4 5.46 -7.77 -9.20
CA TYR A 4 5.07 -7.18 -7.92
C TYR A 4 3.60 -6.71 -7.92
N CYS A 5 3.18 -5.97 -8.94
CA CYS A 5 1.80 -5.50 -9.05
C CYS A 5 0.81 -6.66 -9.17
N ALA A 6 1.15 -7.70 -9.95
CA ALA A 6 0.31 -8.88 -10.11
C ALA A 6 0.14 -9.63 -8.77
N THR A 7 1.22 -9.83 -8.01
CA THR A 7 1.14 -10.50 -6.71
C THR A 7 0.34 -9.67 -5.71
N LYS A 8 0.47 -8.34 -5.70
CA LYS A 8 -0.33 -7.47 -4.81
C LYS A 8 -1.80 -7.38 -5.19
N ALA A 9 -2.12 -7.51 -6.48
CA ALA A 9 -3.52 -7.66 -6.90
C ALA A 9 -4.12 -8.99 -6.45
N PHE A 10 -3.35 -10.08 -6.54
CA PHE A 10 -3.77 -11.38 -6.01
C PHE A 10 -4.00 -11.33 -4.49
N ASP A 11 -3.07 -10.77 -3.72
CA ASP A 11 -3.18 -10.65 -2.26
C ASP A 11 -4.51 -10.00 -1.83
N MET A 12 -4.98 -8.97 -2.57
CA MET A 12 -6.23 -8.27 -2.27
C MET A 12 -7.45 -9.19 -2.40
N VAL A 13 -7.62 -9.82 -3.57
CA VAL A 13 -8.78 -10.70 -3.82
C VAL A 13 -8.72 -11.94 -2.94
N PHE A 14 -7.51 -12.45 -2.68
CA PHE A 14 -7.30 -13.58 -1.77
C PHE A 14 -7.74 -13.26 -0.34
N ALA A 15 -7.39 -12.07 0.19
CA ALA A 15 -7.82 -11.65 1.52
C ALA A 15 -9.35 -11.47 1.62
N GLU A 16 -10.00 -10.94 0.57
CA GLU A 16 -11.46 -10.81 0.50
C GLU A 16 -12.16 -12.18 0.55
N ALA A 17 -11.63 -13.16 -0.21
CA ALA A 17 -12.15 -14.53 -0.21
C ALA A 17 -12.01 -15.18 1.18
N LEU A 18 -10.82 -15.11 1.77
CA LEU A 18 -10.58 -15.63 3.13
C LEU A 18 -11.49 -14.99 4.17
N TRP A 19 -11.67 -13.66 4.12
CA TRP A 19 -12.59 -12.97 5.01
C TRP A 19 -14.02 -13.50 4.88
N CYS A 20 -14.51 -13.71 3.66
CA CYS A 20 -15.85 -14.23 3.40
C CYS A 20 -16.02 -15.67 3.93
N GLU A 21 -15.05 -16.55 3.65
CA GLU A 21 -15.12 -17.97 3.99
C GLU A 21 -14.90 -18.25 5.49
N LEU A 22 -14.10 -17.43 6.16
CA LEU A 22 -13.67 -17.66 7.53
C LEU A 22 -14.47 -16.87 8.57
N LYS A 23 -15.13 -15.77 8.19
CA LYS A 23 -15.97 -15.00 9.10
C LYS A 23 -17.08 -15.82 9.79
N PRO A 24 -17.82 -16.73 9.11
CA PRO A 24 -18.80 -17.59 9.79
C PRO A 24 -18.18 -18.56 10.81
N LYS A 25 -16.86 -18.77 10.75
CA LYS A 25 -16.09 -19.63 11.66
C LYS A 25 -15.45 -18.84 12.81
N GLY A 26 -15.73 -17.54 12.93
CA GLY A 26 -15.20 -16.68 14.00
C GLY A 26 -13.73 -16.32 13.83
N VAL A 27 -13.21 -16.32 12.59
CA VAL A 27 -11.82 -15.91 12.30
C VAL A 27 -11.84 -14.60 11.53
N ASP A 28 -11.17 -13.59 12.06
CA ASP A 28 -11.02 -12.28 11.43
C ASP A 28 -9.84 -12.24 10.46
N VAL A 29 -10.08 -11.68 9.27
CA VAL A 29 -9.09 -11.55 8.20
C VAL A 29 -9.09 -10.11 7.72
N LEU A 30 -7.91 -9.53 7.55
CA LEU A 30 -7.77 -8.19 6.99
C LEU A 30 -6.68 -8.15 5.92
N GLY A 31 -7.06 -7.80 4.70
CA GLY A 31 -6.13 -7.37 3.66
C GLY A 31 -5.73 -5.91 3.87
N LEU A 32 -4.51 -5.70 4.35
CA LEU A 32 -3.97 -4.37 4.61
C LEU A 32 -3.18 -3.84 3.42
N ILE A 33 -3.73 -2.86 2.70
CA ILE A 33 -3.10 -2.22 1.56
C ILE A 33 -2.23 -1.05 2.05
N LEU A 34 -0.91 -1.19 1.87
CA LEU A 34 0.07 -0.22 2.32
C LEU A 34 0.43 0.79 1.23
N GLY A 35 0.69 2.01 1.66
CA GLY A 35 1.48 2.98 0.90
C GLY A 35 2.96 2.89 1.26
N GLU A 36 3.71 3.94 0.95
CA GLU A 36 5.06 4.09 1.50
C GLU A 36 4.99 4.03 3.03
N THR A 37 5.75 3.09 3.60
CA THR A 37 5.88 2.90 5.04
C THR A 37 7.36 3.02 5.38
N ASP A 38 7.70 3.85 6.36
CA ASP A 38 9.08 4.19 6.71
C ASP A 38 9.77 3.02 7.42
N THR A 39 10.26 2.07 6.63
CA THR A 39 10.91 0.83 7.08
C THR A 39 12.39 0.83 6.73
N PRO A 40 13.24 0.11 7.47
CA PRO A 40 14.65 -0.04 7.13
C PRO A 40 14.87 -0.56 5.70
N ALA A 41 13.99 -1.44 5.21
CA ALA A 41 14.05 -1.97 3.85
C ALA A 41 13.78 -0.88 2.79
N LEU A 42 12.77 -0.03 3.01
CA LEU A 42 12.48 1.08 2.10
C LEU A 42 13.59 2.14 2.12
N ARG A 43 14.13 2.48 3.29
CA ARG A 43 15.26 3.42 3.40
C ARG A 43 16.50 2.90 2.66
N ARG A 44 16.82 1.61 2.81
CA ARG A 44 17.90 0.96 2.07
C ARG A 44 17.68 1.04 0.56
N LEU A 45 16.49 0.67 0.08
CA LEU A 45 16.15 0.74 -1.34
C LEU A 45 16.29 2.15 -1.90
N ARG A 46 15.88 3.18 -1.13
CA ARG A 46 16.02 4.59 -1.53
C ARG A 46 17.49 5.02 -1.58
N TYR A 47 18.30 4.62 -0.61
CA TYR A 47 19.74 4.91 -0.61
C TYR A 47 20.45 4.26 -1.80
N GLU A 48 20.19 2.96 -2.07
CA GLU A 48 20.72 2.23 -3.22
C GLU A 48 20.36 2.89 -4.56
N ARG A 49 19.22 3.58 -4.62
CA ARG A 49 18.73 4.29 -5.80
C ARG A 49 19.14 5.77 -5.85
N GLY A 50 19.97 6.25 -4.92
CA GLY A 50 20.39 7.65 -4.85
C GLY A 50 19.27 8.64 -4.50
N LEU A 51 18.15 8.13 -3.95
CA LEU A 51 16.98 8.90 -3.53
C LEU A 51 17.04 9.32 -2.05
N ALA A 52 18.07 8.89 -1.33
CA ALA A 52 18.36 9.24 0.07
C ALA A 52 19.87 9.43 0.25
N ARG A 53 20.26 10.27 1.21
CA ARG A 53 21.63 10.61 1.57
C ARG A 53 22.25 9.62 2.55
N SER A 54 21.43 8.86 3.28
CA SER A 54 21.87 7.83 4.22
C SER A 54 20.81 6.74 4.41
N LEU A 55 21.21 5.63 5.03
CA LEU A 55 20.32 4.50 5.39
C LEU A 55 19.32 4.84 6.50
N ASP A 56 19.59 5.89 7.27
CA ASP A 56 18.75 6.33 8.39
C ASP A 56 17.83 7.49 8.02
N GLU A 57 17.93 8.00 6.78
CA GLU A 57 17.09 9.11 6.32
C GLU A 57 15.60 8.68 6.32
N PRO A 58 14.73 9.35 7.10
CA PRO A 58 13.31 9.03 7.12
C PRO A 58 12.64 9.29 5.77
N VAL A 59 11.70 8.43 5.39
CA VAL A 59 10.95 8.60 4.14
C VAL A 59 9.86 9.65 4.33
N LYS A 60 10.12 10.87 3.85
CA LYS A 60 9.18 12.00 3.96
C LYS A 60 7.83 11.66 3.33
N GLY A 61 6.76 11.72 4.13
CA GLY A 61 5.38 11.46 3.68
C GLY A 61 4.94 10.00 3.77
N ALA A 62 5.84 9.10 4.15
CA ALA A 62 5.50 7.72 4.49
C ALA A 62 4.86 7.64 5.88
N GLU A 63 4.00 6.63 6.08
CA GLU A 63 3.45 6.31 7.40
C GLU A 63 4.51 5.58 8.25
N THR A 64 4.45 5.71 9.58
CA THR A 64 5.30 4.89 10.45
C THR A 64 4.76 3.46 10.53
N PRO A 65 5.63 2.45 10.76
CA PRO A 65 5.16 1.08 10.99
C PRO A 65 4.16 0.98 12.16
N GLN A 66 4.35 1.77 13.21
CA GLN A 66 3.46 1.79 14.37
C GLN A 66 2.07 2.29 14.01
N ASP A 67 1.97 3.37 13.22
CA ASP A 67 0.68 3.92 12.78
C ASP A 67 -0.07 2.94 11.88
N VAL A 68 0.65 2.26 10.99
CA VAL A 68 0.09 1.20 10.12
C VAL A 68 -0.51 0.06 10.95
N VAL A 69 0.23 -0.42 11.95
CA VAL A 69 -0.25 -1.51 12.83
C VAL A 69 -1.45 -1.05 13.67
N ASN A 70 -1.40 0.16 14.22
CA ASN A 70 -2.51 0.71 15.00
C ASN A 70 -3.79 0.84 14.15
N ASP A 71 -3.68 1.31 12.89
CA ASP A 71 -4.83 1.39 11.98
C ASP A 71 -5.36 -0.01 11.63
N ALA A 72 -4.49 -1.00 11.43
CA ALA A 72 -4.89 -2.37 11.14
C ALA A 72 -5.68 -3.00 12.29
N ILE A 73 -5.15 -2.95 13.52
CA ILE A 73 -5.81 -3.53 14.70
C ILE A 73 -7.15 -2.84 14.96
N ALA A 74 -7.21 -1.51 14.84
CA ALA A 74 -8.45 -0.76 15.02
C ALA A 74 -9.53 -1.06 13.96
N HIS A 75 -9.21 -1.77 12.88
CA HIS A 75 -10.14 -2.06 11.77
C HIS A 75 -10.24 -3.55 11.40
N LEU A 76 -9.63 -4.45 12.17
CA LEU A 76 -9.57 -5.89 11.87
C LEU A 76 -10.95 -6.51 11.58
N GLU A 77 -11.98 -6.13 12.34
CA GLU A 77 -13.34 -6.66 12.21
C GLU A 77 -14.25 -5.85 11.25
N LYS A 78 -13.76 -4.71 10.73
CA LYS A 78 -14.60 -3.70 10.05
C LYS A 78 -14.78 -3.93 8.55
N GLY A 79 -14.18 -4.99 8.02
CA GLY A 79 -14.30 -5.37 6.61
C GLY A 79 -13.05 -6.08 6.09
N PRO A 80 -13.10 -6.58 4.85
CA PRO A 80 -12.02 -7.41 4.31
C PRO A 80 -10.77 -6.62 3.94
N ILE A 81 -10.91 -5.33 3.59
CA ILE A 81 -9.81 -4.50 3.08
C ILE A 81 -9.69 -3.18 3.86
N ARG A 82 -8.47 -2.85 4.25
CA ARG A 82 -8.11 -1.54 4.81
C ARG A 82 -6.92 -0.96 4.08
N LEU A 83 -7.03 0.27 3.60
CA LEU A 83 -5.88 1.04 3.15
C LEU A 83 -5.27 1.74 4.35
N ALA A 84 -4.01 1.49 4.71
CA ALA A 84 -3.43 2.00 5.95
C ALA A 84 -3.28 3.53 5.98
N ASN A 85 -2.94 4.12 4.83
CA ASN A 85 -2.63 5.55 4.72
C ASN A 85 -3.88 6.41 4.47
N LYS A 86 -4.09 7.46 5.31
CA LYS A 86 -5.22 8.41 5.18
C LYS A 86 -5.21 9.14 3.84
N THR A 87 -4.05 9.60 3.39
CA THR A 87 -3.85 10.29 2.12
C THR A 87 -4.19 9.37 0.94
N MET A 88 -3.84 8.09 1.00
CA MET A 88 -4.23 7.13 -0.05
C MET A 88 -5.74 6.90 -0.10
N ARG A 89 -6.41 6.80 1.05
CA ARG A 89 -7.88 6.65 1.11
C ARG A 89 -8.59 7.82 0.42
N TRP A 90 -8.12 9.04 0.65
CA TRP A 90 -8.63 10.23 -0.04
C TRP A 90 -8.26 10.21 -1.52
N GLY A 91 -7.00 9.95 -1.86
CA GLY A 91 -6.50 9.93 -3.23
C GLY A 91 -7.25 8.97 -4.14
N LEU A 92 -7.51 7.74 -3.70
CA LEU A 92 -8.29 6.77 -4.49
C LEU A 92 -9.72 7.23 -4.74
N ARG A 93 -10.34 7.92 -3.77
CA ARG A 93 -11.70 8.46 -3.94
C ARG A 93 -11.74 9.57 -4.98
N PHE A 94 -10.67 10.36 -5.08
CA PHE A 94 -10.52 11.36 -6.14
C PHE A 94 -10.25 10.76 -7.52
N LEU A 95 -9.75 9.53 -7.61
CA LEU A 95 -9.48 8.87 -8.88
C LEU A 95 -10.73 8.21 -9.49
N TYR A 96 -11.77 7.99 -8.68
CA TYR A 96 -13.01 7.32 -9.09
C TYR A 96 -13.69 7.92 -10.34
N PRO A 97 -13.74 9.24 -10.54
CA PRO A 97 -14.39 9.83 -11.73
C PRO A 97 -13.60 9.64 -13.03
N PHE A 98 -12.32 9.25 -12.97
CA PHE A 98 -11.45 9.18 -14.15
C PHE A 98 -11.46 7.79 -14.78
N SER A 99 -11.21 7.73 -16.09
CA SER A 99 -11.09 6.46 -16.81
C SER A 99 -9.88 5.66 -16.32
N ARG A 100 -9.98 4.33 -16.39
CA ARG A 100 -8.88 3.43 -15.98
C ARG A 100 -7.59 3.73 -16.74
N ASN A 101 -7.66 4.02 -18.03
CA ASN A 101 -6.50 4.35 -18.86
C ASN A 101 -5.79 5.62 -18.35
N PHE A 102 -6.56 6.64 -17.98
CA PHE A 102 -6.00 7.87 -17.41
C PHE A 102 -5.33 7.60 -16.05
N VAL A 103 -6.01 6.84 -15.17
CA VAL A 103 -5.48 6.49 -13.84
C VAL A 103 -4.19 5.68 -13.96
N VAL A 104 -4.12 4.69 -14.86
CA VAL A 104 -2.90 3.91 -15.10
C VAL A 104 -1.77 4.80 -15.59
N GLY A 105 -2.03 5.72 -16.53
CA GLY A 105 -1.03 6.68 -17.00
C GLY A 105 -0.49 7.59 -15.89
N LEU A 106 -1.37 8.06 -14.99
CA LEU A 106 -0.98 8.84 -13.82
C LEU A 106 -0.11 8.02 -12.85
N MET A 107 -0.51 6.78 -12.57
CA MET A 107 0.20 5.88 -11.66
C MET A 107 1.57 5.47 -12.19
N SER A 108 1.71 5.24 -13.50
CA SER A 108 3.01 4.94 -14.12
C SER A 108 4.01 6.09 -13.92
N LYS A 109 3.58 7.33 -14.15
CA LYS A 109 4.42 8.53 -13.93
C LYS A 109 4.79 8.70 -12.45
N ALA A 110 3.83 8.46 -11.54
CA ALA A 110 4.09 8.53 -10.10
C ALA A 110 5.10 7.45 -9.66
N SER A 111 4.97 6.24 -10.19
CA SER A 111 5.87 5.12 -9.90
C SER A 111 7.31 5.41 -10.34
N GLU A 112 7.53 5.98 -11.52
CA GLU A 112 8.88 6.37 -11.98
C GLU A 112 9.54 7.40 -11.04
N LYS A 113 8.76 8.33 -10.49
CA LYS A 113 9.28 9.35 -9.56
C LYS A 113 9.70 8.73 -8.22
N ILE A 114 8.94 7.75 -7.74
CA ILE A 114 9.18 7.09 -6.44
C ILE A 114 10.29 6.05 -6.54
N MET A 115 10.26 5.26 -7.61
CA MET A 115 11.16 4.13 -7.80
C MET A 115 12.41 4.50 -8.61
N GLY A 116 12.48 5.68 -9.24
CA GLY A 116 13.51 5.95 -10.23
C GLY A 116 13.19 5.27 -11.57
N LYS A 117 13.95 5.63 -12.61
CA LYS A 117 13.89 4.94 -13.90
C LYS A 117 14.64 3.61 -13.79
N ASP A 118 14.13 2.58 -14.47
CA ASP A 118 14.85 1.33 -14.68
C ASP A 118 16.15 1.56 -15.47
#